data_AF-W2J3F7-F1
#
_entry.id   AF-W2J3F7-F1
#
_cell.length_a   1.000
_cell.length_b   1.000
_cell.length_c   1.000
_cell.angle_alpha   90.00
_cell.angle_beta   90.00
_cell.angle_gamma   90.00
#
_symmetry.space_group_name_H-M   'P 1'
#
loop_
_entity.id
_entity.type
_entity.pdbx_description
1 polymer ?
#
loop_
_entity_poly.entity_id
_entity_poly.type
_entity_poly.pdbx_seq_one_letter_code
_entity_poly.pdbx_strand_id
1 'polypeptide(L)'
;HNGYGHVNINGFYAENFGKLYRSCGTCGNIKRTVALNHVWGYNPKVSLVTVNANNGDVATFTDDIHVHTSKGANAVCQTTSSTNGKEPKVTSKGPSKNCVFNKNKIEFY
;
A
#
# COMPACT_ATOMS: atom_id res chain seq x y z
N HIS A 1 -9.91 -3.83 -1.79
CA HIS A 1 -10.25 -3.64 -3.22
C HIS A 1 -10.27 -5.01 -3.90
N ASN A 2 -11.46 -5.43 -4.35
CA ASN A 2 -11.68 -6.78 -4.89
C ASN A 2 -11.91 -6.78 -6.41
N GLY A 3 -12.47 -5.69 -6.95
CA GLY A 3 -12.69 -5.53 -8.38
C GLY A 3 -11.40 -5.41 -9.20
N TYR A 4 -11.59 -5.41 -10.52
CA TYR A 4 -10.54 -5.05 -11.47
C TYR A 4 -10.30 -3.53 -11.46
N GLY A 5 -9.12 -3.12 -11.91
CA GLY A 5 -8.86 -1.73 -12.27
C GLY A 5 -8.01 -0.96 -11.25
N HIS A 6 -8.26 0.34 -11.20
CA HIS A 6 -7.44 1.34 -10.52
C HIS A 6 -8.23 2.09 -9.45
N VAL A 7 -7.57 2.39 -8.33
CA VAL A 7 -8.11 3.26 -7.28
C VAL A 7 -7.20 4.47 -7.13
N ASN A 8 -7.77 5.66 -7.17
CA ASN A 8 -7.07 6.90 -6.82
C ASN A 8 -7.53 7.37 -5.44
N ILE A 9 -6.59 7.56 -4.52
CA ILE A 9 -6.82 8.11 -3.17
C ILE A 9 -6.15 9.47 -3.13
N ASN A 10 -6.96 10.52 -3.07
CA ASN A 10 -6.50 11.89 -3.11
C ASN A 10 -7.09 12.71 -1.95
N GLY A 11 -6.24 13.45 -1.22
CA GLY A 11 -6.69 14.35 -0.16
C GLY A 11 -7.31 13.62 1.03
N PHE A 12 -6.64 12.58 1.52
CA PHE A 12 -7.21 11.69 2.54
C PHE A 12 -6.36 11.66 3.82
N TYR A 13 -7.01 11.77 4.97
CA TYR A 13 -6.40 11.56 6.28
C TYR A 13 -6.94 10.26 6.90
N ALA A 14 -6.03 9.43 7.42
CA ALA A 14 -6.38 8.21 8.13
C ALA A 14 -5.59 8.10 9.43
N GLU A 15 -6.24 7.66 10.50
CA GLU A 15 -5.63 7.52 11.82
C GLU A 15 -5.95 6.17 12.46
N ASN A 16 -4.96 5.60 13.19
CA ASN A 16 -5.11 4.39 14.01
C ASN A 16 -5.64 3.17 13.24
N PHE A 17 -5.21 3.00 12.00
CA PHE A 17 -5.75 2.03 11.06
C PHE A 17 -4.85 0.79 10.87
N GLY A 18 -5.45 -0.30 10.41
CA GLY A 18 -4.72 -1.49 9.98
C GLY A 18 -3.97 -1.23 8.67
N LYS A 19 -4.74 -1.11 7.59
CA LYS A 19 -4.28 -0.79 6.23
C LYS A 19 -5.25 0.18 5.58
N LEU A 20 -4.77 1.27 4.98
CA LEU A 20 -5.65 2.23 4.29
C LEU A 20 -6.14 1.62 2.97
N TYR A 21 -5.23 1.07 2.17
CA TYR A 21 -5.57 0.31 0.98
C TYR A 21 -5.02 -1.11 1.03
N ARG A 22 -5.86 -2.07 0.63
CA ARG A 22 -5.48 -3.48 0.45
C ARG A 22 -6.04 -4.02 -0.87
N SER A 23 -5.15 -4.47 -1.76
CA SER A 23 -5.55 -5.37 -2.86
C SER A 23 -6.02 -6.70 -2.26
N CYS A 24 -7.17 -7.23 -2.66
CA CYS A 24 -7.65 -8.49 -2.08
C CYS A 24 -6.62 -9.60 -2.30
N GLY A 25 -6.11 -10.17 -1.21
CA GLY A 25 -5.08 -11.20 -1.27
C GLY A 25 -5.59 -12.62 -1.43
N THR A 26 -6.88 -12.86 -1.21
CA THR A 26 -7.51 -14.19 -1.31
C THR A 26 -8.43 -14.34 -2.51
N CYS A 27 -8.63 -13.26 -3.27
CA CYS A 27 -9.54 -13.21 -4.44
C CYS A 27 -8.85 -13.64 -5.75
N GLY A 28 -7.76 -14.41 -5.67
CA GLY A 28 -7.03 -14.92 -6.83
C GLY A 28 -6.24 -13.91 -7.64
N ASN A 29 -5.88 -14.29 -8.87
CA ASN A 29 -4.94 -13.56 -9.72
C ASN A 29 -5.62 -12.42 -10.50
N ILE A 30 -5.97 -11.36 -9.77
CA ILE A 30 -6.52 -10.13 -10.34
C ILE A 30 -5.49 -9.02 -10.13
N LYS A 31 -5.03 -8.43 -11.23
CA LYS A 31 -4.13 -7.26 -11.21
C LYS A 31 -4.90 -6.02 -10.79
N ARG A 32 -4.39 -5.30 -9.79
CA ARG A 32 -4.97 -4.05 -9.28
C ARG A 32 -3.89 -3.00 -9.14
N THR A 33 -4.28 -1.75 -9.34
CA THR A 33 -3.37 -0.62 -9.15
C THR A 33 -3.98 0.42 -8.23
N VAL A 34 -3.13 1.18 -7.55
CA VAL A 34 -3.54 2.27 -6.68
C VAL A 34 -2.57 3.44 -6.80
N ALA A 35 -3.10 4.66 -6.87
CA ALA A 35 -2.32 5.88 -6.75
C ALA A 35 -2.72 6.63 -5.48
N LEU A 36 -1.73 7.12 -4.74
CA LEU A 36 -1.91 7.98 -3.57
C LEU A 36 -1.34 9.37 -3.86
N ASN A 37 -2.09 10.39 -3.47
CA ASN A 37 -1.77 11.80 -3.65
C ASN A 37 -2.32 12.61 -2.47
N HIS A 38 -1.54 13.49 -1.84
CA HIS A 38 -1.96 14.27 -0.66
C HIS A 38 -2.60 13.38 0.43
N VAL A 39 -1.82 12.43 0.96
CA VAL A 39 -2.30 11.45 1.95
C VAL A 39 -1.52 11.56 3.24
N TRP A 40 -2.25 11.68 4.34
CA TRP A 40 -1.72 11.67 5.70
C TRP A 40 -2.15 10.39 6.42
N GLY A 41 -1.17 9.57 6.80
CA GLY A 41 -1.37 8.35 7.56
C GLY A 41 -0.80 8.46 8.97
N TYR A 42 -1.65 8.58 9.97
CA TYR A 42 -1.26 8.60 11.37
C TYR A 42 -1.37 7.19 12.00
N ASN A 43 -0.26 6.72 12.58
CA ASN A 43 -0.18 5.45 13.31
C ASN A 43 -0.72 4.21 12.56
N PRO A 44 -0.19 3.88 11.36
CA PRO A 44 -0.50 2.62 10.69
C PRO A 44 -0.04 1.41 11.52
N LYS A 45 -0.99 0.55 11.92
CA LYS A 45 -0.69 -0.72 12.59
C LYS A 45 0.06 -1.67 11.65
N VAL A 46 -0.27 -1.66 10.36
CA VAL A 46 0.43 -2.48 9.35
C VAL A 46 1.10 -1.63 8.27
N SER A 47 0.33 -0.91 7.46
CA SER A 47 0.87 -0.06 6.38
C SER A 47 -0.18 0.87 5.78
N LEU A 48 0.20 1.96 5.12
CA LEU A 48 -0.73 2.69 4.23
C LEU A 48 -1.27 1.78 3.13
N VAL A 49 -0.40 1.12 2.37
CA VAL A 49 -0.80 0.33 1.20
C VAL A 49 -0.27 -1.10 1.27
N THR A 50 -1.10 -2.08 0.93
CA THR A 50 -0.64 -3.47 0.70
C THR A 50 -1.14 -4.01 -0.64
N VAL A 51 -0.22 -4.41 -1.51
CA VAL A 51 -0.50 -4.93 -2.88
C VAL A 51 0.01 -6.35 -3.09
N ASN A 52 -0.49 -7.06 -4.11
CA ASN A 52 -0.03 -8.42 -4.42
C ASN A 52 1.03 -8.42 -5.53
N ALA A 53 2.27 -8.79 -5.19
CA ALA A 53 3.39 -8.72 -6.14
C ALA A 53 3.27 -9.72 -7.29
N ASN A 54 2.79 -10.94 -7.02
CA ASN A 54 2.61 -12.01 -8.01
C ASN A 54 1.49 -11.74 -9.02
N ASN A 55 0.50 -10.91 -8.67
CA ASN A 55 -0.52 -10.46 -9.61
C ASN A 55 -0.05 -9.28 -10.48
N GLY A 56 1.15 -8.76 -10.23
CA GLY A 56 1.65 -7.56 -10.90
C GLY A 56 0.99 -6.27 -10.43
N ASP A 57 0.44 -6.24 -9.21
CA ASP A 57 -0.19 -5.04 -8.65
C ASP A 57 0.83 -3.91 -8.48
N VAL A 58 0.40 -2.66 -8.65
CA VAL A 58 1.29 -1.50 -8.49
C VAL A 58 0.63 -0.44 -7.61
N ALA A 59 1.37 0.00 -6.60
CA ALA A 59 1.07 1.19 -5.81
C ALA A 59 2.04 2.30 -6.20
N THR A 60 1.53 3.48 -6.56
CA THR A 60 2.31 4.68 -6.83
C THR A 60 1.97 5.77 -5.82
N PHE A 61 2.98 6.50 -5.39
CA PHE A 61 2.86 7.61 -4.44
C PHE A 61 3.41 8.84 -5.15
N THR A 62 2.54 9.83 -5.34
CA THR A 62 2.79 10.94 -6.28
C THR A 62 3.30 12.17 -5.57
N ASP A 63 2.44 12.86 -4.82
CA ASP A 63 2.81 14.08 -4.10
C ASP A 63 2.27 14.09 -2.66
N ASP A 64 2.96 14.85 -1.81
CA ASP A 64 2.56 15.21 -0.44
C ASP A 64 2.08 14.02 0.41
N ILE A 65 2.99 13.07 0.63
CA ILE A 65 2.70 11.86 1.42
C ILE A 65 3.39 11.94 2.78
N HIS A 66 2.55 11.84 3.80
CA HIS A 66 2.92 12.03 5.20
C HIS A 66 2.56 10.81 6.01
N VAL A 67 3.52 10.26 6.74
CA VAL A 67 3.30 9.06 7.54
C VAL A 67 3.89 9.22 8.93
N HIS A 68 3.01 9.37 9.93
CA HIS A 68 3.44 9.40 11.32
C HIS A 68 3.65 7.98 11.83
N THR A 69 4.91 7.53 11.89
CA THR A 69 5.26 6.18 12.33
C THR A 69 6.74 5.99 12.59
N SER A 70 7.08 5.26 13.66
CA SER A 70 8.45 4.80 13.94
C SER A 70 8.95 3.70 12.98
N LYS A 71 8.08 3.14 12.13
CA LYS A 71 8.42 2.06 11.18
C LYS A 71 9.06 2.59 9.88
N GLY A 72 9.04 3.90 9.66
CA GLY A 72 9.52 4.55 8.44
C GLY A 72 8.90 3.97 7.16
N ALA A 73 9.71 3.85 6.11
CA ALA A 73 9.26 3.38 4.78
C ALA A 73 8.58 1.99 4.79
N ASN A 74 8.84 1.16 5.80
CA ASN A 74 8.22 -0.17 5.93
C ASN A 74 6.71 -0.13 6.21
N ALA A 75 6.21 1.01 6.71
CA ALA A 75 4.79 1.27 6.93
C ALA A 75 4.12 2.03 5.77
N VAL A 76 4.87 2.44 4.75
CA VAL A 76 4.29 3.10 3.57
C VAL A 76 3.63 2.06 2.65
N CYS A 77 4.40 1.06 2.23
CA CYS A 77 3.91 0.05 1.30
C CYS A 77 4.45 -1.33 1.65
N GLN A 78 3.60 -2.33 1.52
CA GLN A 78 3.94 -3.74 1.70
C GLN A 78 3.46 -4.54 0.49
N THR A 79 4.17 -5.61 0.18
CA THR A 79 3.72 -6.57 -0.82
C THR A 79 3.42 -7.91 -0.18
N THR A 80 2.45 -8.62 -0.75
CA THR A 80 2.16 -10.03 -0.44
C THR A 80 2.13 -10.88 -1.71
N SER A 81 2.03 -12.19 -1.57
CA SER A 81 1.62 -13.07 -2.67
C SER A 81 0.14 -13.40 -2.55
N SER A 82 -0.66 -13.02 -3.55
CA SER A 82 -2.07 -13.39 -3.66
C SER A 82 -2.22 -14.91 -3.71
N THR A 83 -3.32 -15.39 -3.16
CA THR A 83 -3.70 -16.79 -3.10
C THR A 83 -5.15 -16.94 -3.56
N ASN A 84 -5.61 -18.20 -3.68
CA ASN A 84 -7.01 -18.54 -3.85
C ASN A 84 -7.57 -19.01 -2.49
N GLY A 85 -7.95 -18.06 -1.64
CA GLY A 85 -8.62 -18.33 -0.34
C GLY A 85 -7.72 -18.53 0.90
N LYS A 86 -6.39 -18.64 0.76
CA LYS A 86 -5.46 -18.81 1.90
C LYS A 86 -4.86 -17.48 2.36
N GLU A 87 -4.48 -17.37 3.63
CA GLU A 87 -3.89 -16.11 4.10
C GLU A 87 -2.61 -15.74 3.32
N PRO A 88 -2.54 -14.56 2.69
CA PRO A 88 -1.37 -14.10 1.95
C PRO A 88 -0.17 -13.87 2.85
N LYS A 89 1.01 -14.34 2.42
CA LYS A 89 2.27 -14.04 3.11
C LYS A 89 2.85 -12.72 2.62
N VAL A 90 3.43 -11.95 3.54
CA VAL A 90 4.23 -10.75 3.22
C VAL A 90 5.47 -11.17 2.47
N THR A 91 5.76 -10.48 1.37
CA THR A 91 6.93 -10.74 0.50
C THR A 91 7.96 -9.62 0.56
N SER A 92 7.55 -8.37 0.75
CA SER A 92 8.46 -7.23 0.98
C SER A 92 7.79 -6.08 1.72
N LYS A 93 8.60 -5.16 2.22
CA LYS A 93 8.18 -3.88 2.82
C LYS A 93 9.03 -2.76 2.24
N GLY A 94 8.45 -1.57 2.11
CA GLY A 94 9.12 -0.41 1.54
C GLY A 94 9.15 -0.40 0.00
N PRO A 95 10.03 0.42 -0.61
CA PRO A 95 10.11 0.58 -2.06
C PRO A 95 10.41 -0.73 -2.79
N SER A 96 9.72 -0.97 -3.90
CA SER A 96 9.93 -2.12 -4.78
C SER A 96 9.33 -1.86 -6.17
N LYS A 97 9.43 -2.83 -7.08
CA LYS A 97 8.75 -2.74 -8.40
C LYS A 97 7.22 -2.61 -8.29
N ASN A 98 6.62 -3.08 -7.19
CA ASN A 98 5.17 -3.04 -6.95
C ASN A 98 4.79 -1.90 -5.99
N CYS A 99 5.75 -1.40 -5.21
CA CYS A 99 5.61 -0.28 -4.29
C CYS A 99 6.50 0.86 -4.79
N VAL A 100 6.00 1.63 -5.75
CA VAL A 100 6.79 2.61 -6.51
C VAL A 100 6.70 3.96 -5.81
N PHE A 101 7.73 4.27 -5.01
CA PHE A 101 7.92 5.56 -4.38
C PHE A 101 9.38 5.84 -4.04
N ASN A 102 9.73 7.13 -3.99
CA ASN A 102 11.01 7.56 -3.45
C ASN A 102 10.87 7.78 -1.94
N LYS A 103 11.58 6.98 -1.13
CA LYS A 103 11.53 7.10 0.34
C LYS A 103 11.92 8.49 0.86
N ASN A 104 12.75 9.23 0.13
CA ASN A 104 13.18 10.59 0.50
C ASN A 104 12.13 11.66 0.17
N LYS A 105 11.04 11.29 -0.50
CA LYS A 105 9.88 12.14 -0.80
C LYS A 105 8.68 11.83 0.08
N ILE A 106 8.84 10.93 1.04
CA ILE A 106 7.84 10.67 2.07
C ILE A 106 8.27 11.42 3.33
N GLU A 107 7.36 12.22 3.86
CA GLU A 107 7.57 12.91 5.12
C GLU A 107 7.18 11.98 6.27
N PHE A 108 8.15 11.72 7.15
CA PHE A 108 7.95 10.94 8.36
C PHE A 108 8.07 11.87 9.56
N TYR A 109 7.11 11.78 10.47
CA TYR A 109 7.11 12.50 11.74
C TYR A 109 6.54 11.64 12.87
#